data_AF-A0A657IXD7-F1
#
_entry.id   AF-A0A657IXD7-F1
#
_cell.length_a   1.000
_cell.length_b   1.000
_cell.length_c   1.000
_cell.angle_alpha   90.00
_cell.angle_beta   90.00
_cell.angle_gamma   90.00
#
_symmetry.space_group_name_H-M   'P 1'
#
loop_
_entity.id
_entity.type
_entity.pdbx_description
1 polymer ?
#
loop_
_entity_poly.entity_id
_entity_poly.type
_entity_poly.pdbx_seq_one_letter_code
_entity_poly.pdbx_strand_id
1 'polypeptide(L)'
;MTDQPLYAPIPLQWVGPLRFSGNVIDGEEVSVPLATYESPLWPSVKRGAKVSAFVDGGIRATLVDERMSRSVYFRAEHAGAALAAAEDLRTRREQMQEVVSGASRFARLVDLHVQHAGNLLFVRFEFTTGDASGHNMVTLAADHLMPWILQLHPELEYGSISGNFCSDKKATAVNGILGRGKNVVTELTIPRRIVQRLLKSTPEAIARLNTEKNLIGTTLAGGLRSANAHYANMLLAFYLATGQDAANIVEGSQGITQARCATGTCTSPATCPASSSARWATARARGWRPWRRTCGGWAARGARARGQR
;
A
#
# COMPACT_ATOMS: atom_id res chain seq x y z
N MET A 1 3.21 -13.46 -39.43
CA MET A 1 2.07 -13.53 -38.51
C MET A 1 2.08 -12.27 -37.69
N THR A 2 1.10 -11.38 -37.86
CA THR A 2 0.93 -10.22 -36.98
C THR A 2 0.48 -10.76 -35.63
N ASP A 3 1.35 -10.63 -34.64
CA ASP A 3 1.12 -11.11 -33.27
C ASP A 3 0.09 -10.19 -32.59
N GLN A 4 -1.19 -10.34 -32.96
CA GLN A 4 -2.26 -9.57 -32.35
C GLN A 4 -2.52 -10.12 -30.94
N PRO A 5 -2.54 -9.27 -29.92
CA PRO A 5 -2.77 -9.71 -28.55
C PRO A 5 -4.18 -10.28 -28.41
N LEU A 6 -4.26 -11.48 -27.82
CA LEU A 6 -5.51 -12.09 -27.37
C LEU A 6 -5.90 -11.50 -26.00
N TYR A 7 -7.20 -11.49 -25.69
CA TYR A 7 -7.73 -10.91 -24.44
C TYR A 7 -8.42 -11.98 -23.58
N ALA A 8 -8.23 -11.90 -22.26
CA ALA A 8 -8.95 -12.71 -21.27
C ALA A 8 -9.96 -11.84 -20.49
N PRO A 9 -11.28 -12.03 -20.67
CA PRO A 9 -12.28 -11.19 -20.01
C PRO A 9 -12.45 -11.56 -18.53
N ILE A 10 -12.42 -10.55 -17.66
CA ILE A 10 -12.66 -10.68 -16.22
C ILE A 10 -13.95 -9.93 -15.86
N PRO A 11 -14.95 -10.60 -15.23
CA PRO A 11 -16.18 -9.94 -14.80
C PRO A 11 -15.91 -8.76 -13.86
N LEU A 12 -16.63 -7.65 -14.03
CA LEU A 12 -16.45 -6.42 -13.25
C LEU A 12 -17.78 -5.89 -12.72
N GLN A 13 -17.80 -5.47 -11.46
CA GLN A 13 -18.92 -4.71 -10.88
C GLN A 13 -18.43 -3.48 -10.10
N TRP A 14 -19.26 -2.44 -10.12
CA TRP A 14 -19.11 -1.28 -9.23
C TRP A 14 -19.80 -1.59 -7.91
N VAL A 15 -19.08 -1.40 -6.81
CA VAL A 15 -19.56 -1.66 -5.45
C VAL A 15 -19.48 -0.38 -4.62
N GLY A 16 -20.58 0.00 -3.96
CA GLY A 16 -20.65 1.21 -3.15
C GLY A 16 -22.07 1.68 -2.87
N PRO A 17 -22.23 2.93 -2.40
CA PRO A 17 -21.14 3.85 -2.06
C PRO A 17 -20.38 3.41 -0.80
N LEU A 18 -19.06 3.62 -0.79
CA LEU A 18 -18.22 3.62 0.40
C LEU A 18 -18.02 5.07 0.82
N ARG A 19 -18.18 5.37 2.10
CA ARG A 19 -17.94 6.71 2.65
C ARG A 19 -16.55 6.78 3.26
N PHE A 20 -15.75 7.76 2.85
CA PHE A 20 -14.39 7.98 3.34
C PHE A 20 -14.23 9.38 3.94
N SER A 21 -13.31 9.48 4.90
CA SER A 21 -12.73 10.72 5.43
C SER A 21 -11.23 10.52 5.65
N GLY A 22 -10.47 11.55 6.02
CA GLY A 22 -9.01 11.42 6.10
C GLY A 22 -8.23 12.69 5.85
N ASN A 23 -6.91 12.56 5.75
CA ASN A 23 -6.00 13.67 5.45
C ASN A 23 -5.84 13.95 3.95
N VAL A 24 -6.35 13.07 3.09
CA VAL A 24 -6.27 13.17 1.62
C VAL A 24 -7.63 13.13 0.92
N ILE A 25 -8.69 12.75 1.64
CA ILE A 25 -10.08 12.65 1.17
C ILE A 25 -10.96 13.06 2.34
N ASP A 26 -11.96 13.93 2.13
CA ASP A 26 -12.89 14.33 3.19
C ASP A 26 -14.34 14.25 2.73
N GLY A 27 -15.13 13.44 3.44
CA GLY A 27 -16.58 13.33 3.25
C GLY A 27 -17.05 12.72 1.94
N GLU A 28 -16.18 12.14 1.11
CA GLU A 28 -16.56 11.60 -0.20
C GLU A 28 -17.25 10.24 -0.13
N GLU A 29 -18.28 10.06 -0.97
CA GLU A 29 -18.90 8.77 -1.25
C GLU A 29 -18.42 8.23 -2.60
N VAL A 30 -17.74 7.09 -2.58
CA VAL A 30 -17.08 6.52 -3.76
C VAL A 30 -17.61 5.12 -4.02
N SER A 31 -17.98 4.84 -5.26
CA SER A 31 -18.15 3.46 -5.73
C SER A 31 -16.84 2.96 -6.33
N VAL A 32 -16.44 1.75 -6.00
CA VAL A 32 -15.17 1.16 -6.45
C VAL A 32 -15.41 0.06 -7.48
N PRO A 33 -14.65 0.01 -8.59
CA PRO A 33 -14.73 -1.09 -9.55
C PRO A 33 -13.93 -2.29 -9.03
N LEU A 34 -14.51 -3.49 -9.08
CA LEU A 34 -13.86 -4.74 -8.68
C LEU A 34 -14.02 -5.76 -9.80
N ALA A 35 -12.91 -6.18 -10.40
CA ALA A 35 -12.86 -7.21 -11.44
C ALA A 35 -12.40 -8.55 -10.85
N THR A 36 -13.25 -9.57 -10.83
CA THR A 36 -12.93 -10.86 -10.21
C THR A 36 -13.77 -12.01 -10.76
N TYR A 37 -13.24 -13.23 -10.70
CA TYR A 37 -14.00 -14.47 -10.88
C TYR A 37 -14.64 -14.97 -9.58
N GLU A 38 -14.19 -14.46 -8.43
CA GLU A 38 -14.78 -14.76 -7.12
C GLU A 38 -16.02 -13.88 -6.89
N SER A 39 -17.13 -14.24 -7.55
CA SER A 39 -18.38 -13.45 -7.51
C SER A 39 -18.96 -13.16 -6.12
N PRO A 40 -18.76 -13.98 -5.06
CA PRO A 40 -19.18 -13.63 -3.70
C PRO A 40 -18.46 -12.40 -3.11
N LEU A 41 -17.35 -11.95 -3.71
CA LEU A 41 -16.64 -10.75 -3.27
C LEU A 41 -17.53 -9.51 -3.32
N TRP A 42 -18.29 -9.30 -4.39
CA TRP A 42 -19.12 -8.11 -4.56
C TRP A 42 -20.20 -7.93 -3.47
N PRO A 43 -21.07 -8.92 -3.18
CA PRO A 43 -22.04 -8.76 -2.09
C PRO A 43 -21.38 -8.63 -0.71
N SER A 44 -20.23 -9.29 -0.48
CA SER A 44 -19.47 -9.16 0.77
C SER A 44 -18.95 -7.73 0.96
N VAL A 45 -18.31 -7.16 -0.05
CA VAL A 45 -17.82 -5.77 -0.04
C VAL A 45 -18.97 -4.78 0.03
N LYS A 46 -20.08 -5.02 -0.67
CA LYS A 46 -21.28 -4.16 -0.63
C LYS A 46 -21.85 -4.06 0.78
N ARG A 47 -21.82 -5.15 1.55
CA ARG A 47 -22.22 -5.15 2.97
C ARG A 47 -21.28 -4.29 3.81
N GLY A 48 -19.97 -4.37 3.59
CA GLY A 48 -18.97 -3.50 4.25
C GLY A 48 -19.12 -2.02 3.86
N ALA A 49 -19.35 -1.74 2.58
CA ALA A 49 -19.65 -0.40 2.07
C ALA A 49 -20.87 0.20 2.77
N LYS A 50 -21.96 -0.58 2.87
CA LYS A 50 -23.16 -0.17 3.60
C LYS A 50 -22.85 0.18 5.06
N VAL A 51 -22.01 -0.60 5.74
CA VAL A 51 -21.57 -0.27 7.11
C VAL A 51 -20.88 1.09 7.16
N SER A 52 -19.96 1.39 6.22
CA SER A 52 -19.28 2.70 6.18
C SER A 52 -20.25 3.88 6.03
N ALA A 53 -21.33 3.71 5.27
CA ALA A 53 -22.34 4.76 5.08
C ALA A 53 -23.20 5.02 6.33
N PHE A 54 -23.33 4.04 7.24
CA PHE A 54 -24.07 4.17 8.50
C PHE A 54 -23.22 4.69 9.68
N VAL A 55 -21.95 5.01 9.45
CA VAL A 55 -21.04 5.53 10.46
C VAL A 55 -20.68 6.96 10.12
N ASP A 56 -20.79 7.85 11.10
CA ASP A 56 -20.42 9.26 10.93
C ASP A 56 -18.93 9.38 10.56
N GLY A 57 -18.64 10.17 9.52
CA GLY A 57 -17.30 10.29 8.95
C GLY A 57 -16.83 9.08 8.13
N GLY A 58 -17.60 7.99 8.07
CA GLY A 58 -17.24 6.79 7.30
C GLY A 58 -15.89 6.19 7.70
N ILE A 59 -15.20 5.57 6.75
CA ILE A 59 -13.87 5.01 6.94
C ILE A 59 -12.85 6.17 6.92
N ARG A 60 -12.18 6.40 8.04
CA ARG A 60 -11.08 7.37 8.11
C ARG A 60 -9.82 6.74 7.53
N ALA A 61 -9.34 7.24 6.39
CA ALA A 61 -8.12 6.80 5.71
C ALA A 61 -7.03 7.87 5.84
N THR A 62 -5.97 7.54 6.56
CA THR A 62 -4.80 8.42 6.75
C THR A 62 -3.64 7.92 5.91
N LEU A 63 -3.19 8.71 4.93
CA LEU A 63 -1.92 8.49 4.25
C LEU A 63 -0.79 8.88 5.21
N VAL A 64 -0.07 7.88 5.72
CA VAL A 64 1.02 8.05 6.69
C VAL A 64 2.33 8.35 6.01
N ASP A 65 2.60 7.68 4.89
CA ASP A 65 3.86 7.79 4.17
C ASP A 65 3.67 7.45 2.68
N GLU A 66 4.50 8.04 1.83
CA GLU A 66 4.53 7.78 0.40
C GLU A 66 5.97 7.88 -0.12
N ARG A 67 6.52 6.74 -0.51
CA ARG A 67 7.87 6.64 -1.08
C ARG A 67 7.98 5.46 -2.01
N MET A 68 8.79 5.55 -3.05
CA MET A 68 9.16 4.41 -3.87
C MET A 68 10.64 4.14 -3.68
N SER A 69 11.05 2.87 -3.71
CA SER A 69 12.43 2.49 -3.43
C SER A 69 13.03 1.62 -4.52
N ARG A 70 14.34 1.81 -4.72
CA ARG A 70 15.20 0.96 -5.53
C ARG A 70 16.42 0.60 -4.70
N SER A 71 16.77 -0.69 -4.70
CA SER A 71 17.96 -1.17 -4.01
C SER A 71 18.98 -1.61 -5.04
N VAL A 72 20.19 -1.13 -4.89
CA VAL A 72 21.36 -1.57 -5.65
C VAL A 72 22.30 -2.31 -4.73
N TYR A 73 23.29 -2.99 -5.28
CA TYR A 73 24.43 -3.41 -4.47
C TYR A 73 25.75 -3.23 -5.21
N PHE A 74 26.80 -3.09 -4.42
CA PHE A 74 28.19 -3.00 -4.81
C PHE A 74 28.99 -4.10 -4.12
N ARG A 75 30.14 -4.45 -4.68
CA ARG A 75 31.12 -5.34 -4.05
C ARG A 75 32.37 -4.53 -3.72
N ALA A 76 32.84 -4.60 -2.49
CA ALA A 76 34.13 -4.06 -2.08
C ALA A 76 35.17 -5.20 -1.98
N GLU A 77 36.45 -4.86 -1.80
CA GLU A 77 37.48 -5.84 -1.50
C GLU A 77 37.21 -6.57 -0.17
N HIS A 78 36.81 -5.82 0.86
CA HIS A 78 36.49 -6.33 2.18
C HIS A 78 35.38 -5.52 2.87
N ALA A 79 34.82 -6.06 3.95
CA ALA A 79 33.72 -5.42 4.70
C ALA A 79 34.06 -4.01 5.19
N GLY A 80 35.31 -3.77 5.59
CA GLY A 80 35.79 -2.44 6.02
C GLY A 80 35.69 -1.36 4.93
N ALA A 81 36.06 -1.69 3.68
CA ALA A 81 35.93 -0.77 2.56
C ALA A 81 34.45 -0.49 2.24
N ALA A 82 33.61 -1.53 2.27
CA ALA A 82 32.17 -1.38 2.11
C ALA A 82 31.54 -0.47 3.19
N LEU A 83 31.97 -0.62 4.45
CA LEU A 83 31.51 0.22 5.56
C LEU A 83 31.93 1.68 5.39
N ALA A 84 33.20 1.93 5.06
CA ALA A 84 33.73 3.28 4.87
C ALA A 84 32.96 4.02 3.75
N ALA A 85 32.72 3.36 2.62
CA ALA A 85 31.90 3.92 1.54
C ALA A 85 30.46 4.21 2.01
N ALA A 86 29.85 3.29 2.77
CA ALA A 86 28.49 3.47 3.28
C ALA A 86 28.37 4.62 4.31
N GLU A 87 29.40 4.88 5.10
CA GLU A 87 29.44 6.01 6.03
C GLU A 87 29.58 7.34 5.29
N ASP A 88 30.47 7.41 4.31
CA ASP A 88 30.66 8.60 3.47
C ASP A 88 29.37 8.92 2.68
N LEU A 89 28.73 7.93 2.04
CA LEU A 89 27.47 8.11 1.31
C LEU A 89 26.35 8.70 2.17
N ARG A 90 26.27 8.36 3.47
CA ARG A 90 25.25 8.92 4.37
C ARG A 90 25.40 10.43 4.56
N THR A 91 26.63 10.94 4.46
CA THR A 91 26.91 12.38 4.59
C THR A 91 26.66 13.17 3.30
N ARG A 92 26.53 12.49 2.15
CA ARG A 92 26.45 13.09 0.81
C ARG A 92 25.06 13.11 0.19
N ARG A 93 24.02 13.12 1.03
CA ARG A 93 22.62 13.09 0.55
C ARG A 93 22.28 14.22 -0.42
N GLU A 94 22.80 15.42 -0.17
CA GLU A 94 22.54 16.59 -1.04
C GLU A 94 23.18 16.40 -2.42
N GLN A 95 24.43 15.93 -2.48
CA GLN A 95 25.11 15.61 -3.74
C GLN A 95 24.38 14.49 -4.51
N MET A 96 23.92 13.45 -3.81
CA MET A 96 23.08 12.42 -4.43
C MET A 96 21.75 12.98 -4.96
N GLN A 97 21.13 13.92 -4.24
CA GLN A 97 19.92 14.59 -4.73
C GLN A 97 20.18 15.41 -6.00
N GLU A 98 21.34 16.05 -6.15
CA GLU A 98 21.70 16.76 -7.39
C GLU A 98 21.76 15.80 -8.58
N VAL A 99 22.40 14.64 -8.41
CA VAL A 99 22.46 13.57 -9.42
C VAL A 99 21.05 13.10 -9.80
N VAL A 100 20.19 12.87 -8.81
CA VAL A 100 18.80 12.44 -9.02
C VAL A 100 17.98 13.51 -9.77
N SER A 101 18.21 14.79 -9.45
CA SER A 101 17.52 15.91 -10.09
C SER A 101 17.87 16.03 -11.58
N GLY A 102 19.09 15.64 -11.96
CA GLY A 102 19.52 15.54 -13.35
C GLY A 102 18.80 14.41 -14.13
N ALA A 103 18.41 13.33 -13.44
CA ALA A 103 17.71 12.20 -14.04
C ALA A 103 16.18 12.39 -14.13
N SER A 104 15.57 13.05 -13.13
CA SER A 104 14.13 13.30 -13.11
C SER A 104 13.74 14.50 -12.28
N ARG A 105 12.92 15.40 -12.86
CA ARG A 105 12.33 16.54 -12.14
C ARG A 105 11.31 16.17 -11.06
N PHE A 106 10.82 14.92 -11.05
CA PHE A 106 9.80 14.46 -10.11
C PHE A 106 10.35 13.59 -8.99
N ALA A 107 11.54 13.00 -9.19
CA ALA A 107 12.17 12.16 -8.20
C ALA A 107 12.91 13.03 -7.17
N ARG A 108 12.63 12.82 -5.90
CA ARG A 108 13.40 13.41 -4.81
C ARG A 108 13.83 12.31 -3.86
N LEU A 109 15.12 12.15 -3.66
CA LEU A 109 15.73 11.27 -2.67
C LEU A 109 15.30 11.74 -1.28
N VAL A 110 14.53 10.90 -0.59
CA VAL A 110 14.03 11.15 0.76
C VAL A 110 14.77 10.36 1.82
N ASP A 111 15.35 9.20 1.46
CA ASP A 111 16.15 8.41 2.38
C ASP A 111 17.13 7.46 1.69
N LEU A 112 18.12 7.00 2.45
CA LEU A 112 18.96 5.87 2.08
C LEU A 112 19.10 4.91 3.26
N HIS A 113 19.04 3.61 2.97
CA HIS A 113 19.29 2.56 3.94
C HIS A 113 20.32 1.59 3.39
N VAL A 114 21.34 1.29 4.20
CA VAL A 114 22.40 0.36 3.81
C VAL A 114 22.31 -0.94 4.61
N GLN A 115 22.73 -2.03 3.98
CA GLN A 115 22.94 -3.32 4.61
C GLN A 115 24.25 -3.91 4.10
N HIS A 116 24.97 -4.59 4.99
CA HIS A 116 26.23 -5.26 4.64
C HIS A 116 26.05 -6.77 4.69
N ALA A 117 26.62 -7.47 3.70
CA ALA A 117 26.70 -8.93 3.70
C ALA A 117 28.11 -9.33 3.26
N GLY A 118 29.01 -9.51 4.24
CA GLY A 118 30.44 -9.66 3.95
C GLY A 118 31.00 -8.41 3.28
N ASN A 119 31.60 -8.57 2.10
CA ASN A 119 32.11 -7.46 1.29
C ASN A 119 31.05 -6.82 0.36
N LEU A 120 29.78 -7.24 0.46
CA LEU A 120 28.70 -6.64 -0.32
C LEU A 120 28.05 -5.48 0.43
N LEU A 121 27.91 -4.35 -0.25
CA LEU A 121 27.18 -3.17 0.22
C LEU A 121 25.86 -3.06 -0.55
N PHE A 122 24.74 -3.33 0.12
CA PHE A 122 23.40 -3.06 -0.39
C PHE A 122 22.99 -1.65 -0.02
N VAL A 123 22.55 -0.87 -1.00
CA VAL A 123 22.04 0.50 -0.78
C VAL A 123 20.61 0.56 -1.29
N ARG A 124 19.68 0.87 -0.41
CA ARG A 124 18.26 1.10 -0.72
C ARG A 124 17.98 2.58 -0.69
N PHE A 125 17.85 3.15 -1.88
CA PHE A 125 17.42 4.52 -2.07
C PHE A 125 15.89 4.60 -2.01
N GLU A 126 15.39 5.64 -1.35
CA GLU A 126 13.98 5.95 -1.26
C GLU A 126 13.70 7.32 -1.84
N PHE A 127 12.63 7.41 -2.63
CA PHE A 127 12.28 8.60 -3.38
C PHE A 127 10.80 8.95 -3.24
N THR A 128 10.44 10.22 -3.22
CA THR A 128 9.10 10.64 -3.66
C THR A 128 9.04 10.68 -5.18
N THR A 129 7.89 10.35 -5.78
CA THR A 129 7.74 10.25 -7.24
C THR A 129 6.54 11.02 -7.81
N GLY A 130 6.05 12.03 -7.08
CA GLY A 130 4.79 12.71 -7.39
C GLY A 130 3.63 11.71 -7.51
N ASP A 131 2.78 11.88 -8.52
CA ASP A 131 1.61 11.01 -8.76
C ASP A 131 1.93 9.69 -9.50
N ALA A 132 3.18 9.47 -9.89
CA ALA A 132 3.58 8.25 -10.60
C ALA A 132 3.76 7.09 -9.62
N SER A 133 3.51 5.85 -10.07
CA SER A 133 3.88 4.66 -9.30
C SER A 133 5.38 4.53 -9.06
N GLY A 134 6.20 5.26 -9.82
CA GLY A 134 7.61 5.48 -9.51
C GLY A 134 8.59 4.39 -9.95
N HIS A 135 8.14 3.18 -10.32
CA HIS A 135 9.02 2.02 -10.57
C HIS A 135 10.16 2.32 -11.56
N ASN A 136 9.84 2.85 -12.76
CA ASN A 136 10.85 3.19 -13.76
C ASN A 136 11.66 4.43 -13.37
N MET A 137 11.01 5.38 -12.69
CA MET A 137 11.64 6.64 -12.26
C MET A 137 12.73 6.39 -11.22
N VAL A 138 12.48 5.53 -10.23
CA VAL A 138 13.48 5.19 -9.21
C VAL A 138 14.57 4.28 -9.74
N THR A 139 14.29 3.47 -10.78
CA THR A 139 15.32 2.71 -11.48
C THR A 139 16.25 3.64 -12.23
N LEU A 140 15.71 4.61 -12.99
CA LEU A 140 16.52 5.61 -13.68
C LEU A 140 17.35 6.45 -12.70
N ALA A 141 16.75 6.91 -11.59
CA ALA A 141 17.49 7.64 -10.56
C ALA A 141 18.66 6.80 -9.99
N ALA A 142 18.43 5.51 -9.71
CA ALA A 142 19.49 4.61 -9.26
C ALA A 142 20.56 4.36 -10.34
N ASP A 143 20.17 4.29 -11.61
CA ASP A 143 21.07 4.09 -12.76
C ASP A 143 22.03 5.27 -12.96
N HIS A 144 21.62 6.48 -12.57
CA HIS A 144 22.51 7.64 -12.50
C HIS A 144 23.35 7.69 -11.22
N LEU A 145 22.78 7.28 -10.08
CA LEU A 145 23.50 7.25 -8.80
C LEU A 145 24.64 6.24 -8.81
N MET A 146 24.46 5.05 -9.39
CA MET A 146 25.49 4.00 -9.34
C MET A 146 26.82 4.43 -9.99
N PRO A 147 26.87 4.96 -11.22
CA PRO A 147 28.11 5.47 -11.81
C PRO A 147 28.75 6.59 -11.00
N TRP A 148 27.95 7.50 -10.45
CA TRP A 148 28.45 8.58 -9.59
C TRP A 148 29.12 8.04 -8.31
N ILE A 149 28.49 7.03 -7.67
CA ILE A 149 29.06 6.35 -6.50
C ILE A 149 30.37 5.64 -6.86
N LEU A 150 30.42 4.94 -7.99
CA LEU A 150 31.61 4.21 -8.43
C LEU A 150 32.79 5.14 -8.79
N GLN A 151 32.51 6.36 -9.24
CA GLN A 151 33.54 7.38 -9.45
C GLN A 151 34.07 7.94 -8.14
N LEU A 152 33.20 8.13 -7.15
CA LEU A 152 33.55 8.62 -5.83
C LEU A 152 34.30 7.58 -4.99
N HIS A 153 33.94 6.30 -5.16
CA HIS A 153 34.49 5.16 -4.44
C HIS A 153 35.07 4.11 -5.42
N PRO A 154 36.29 4.31 -5.94
CA PRO A 154 36.94 3.38 -6.85
C PRO A 154 37.18 1.98 -6.25
N GLU A 155 37.14 1.86 -4.92
CA GLU A 155 37.20 0.60 -4.19
C GLU A 155 35.93 -0.26 -4.31
N LEU A 156 34.85 0.29 -4.87
CA LEU A 156 33.61 -0.43 -5.13
C LEU A 156 33.55 -0.92 -6.58
N GLU A 157 33.13 -2.17 -6.74
CA GLU A 157 32.74 -2.77 -8.01
C GLU A 157 31.21 -2.73 -8.18
N TYR A 158 30.77 -2.58 -9.43
CA TYR A 158 29.36 -2.71 -9.77
C TYR A 158 28.84 -4.12 -9.43
N GLY A 159 27.72 -4.17 -8.70
CA GLY A 159 26.98 -5.41 -8.44
C GLY A 159 25.74 -5.54 -9.32
N SER A 160 24.65 -4.90 -8.91
CA SER A 160 23.39 -4.88 -9.68
C SER A 160 22.53 -3.68 -9.33
N ILE A 161 21.83 -3.15 -10.33
CA ILE A 161 20.77 -2.15 -10.20
C ILE A 161 19.57 -2.64 -9.36
N SER A 162 19.42 -3.96 -9.15
CA SER A 162 18.34 -4.54 -8.35
C SER A 162 18.85 -5.61 -7.39
N GLY A 163 19.30 -5.19 -6.21
CA GLY A 163 19.79 -6.05 -5.14
C GLY A 163 18.73 -6.78 -4.30
N ASN A 164 17.47 -6.85 -4.74
CA ASN A 164 16.34 -7.47 -4.01
C ASN A 164 16.05 -6.95 -2.59
N PHE A 165 16.76 -5.93 -2.11
CA PHE A 165 16.50 -5.30 -0.82
C PHE A 165 15.41 -4.22 -0.90
N CYS A 166 14.94 -3.86 -2.10
CA CYS A 166 13.93 -2.82 -2.27
C CYS A 166 12.55 -3.13 -1.70
N SER A 167 11.91 -4.30 -1.75
CA SER A 167 12.03 -5.47 -2.63
C SER A 167 10.82 -5.46 -3.56
N ASP A 168 10.98 -5.66 -4.86
CA ASP A 168 9.86 -5.58 -5.82
C ASP A 168 9.23 -6.95 -6.07
N LYS A 169 7.90 -7.04 -6.01
CA LYS A 169 7.07 -8.23 -6.25
C LYS A 169 7.42 -9.44 -5.38
N LYS A 170 7.94 -9.17 -4.16
CA LYS A 170 8.41 -10.19 -3.20
C LYS A 170 7.91 -9.87 -1.79
N ALA A 171 7.47 -10.89 -1.07
CA ALA A 171 7.00 -10.75 0.30
C ALA A 171 8.20 -10.59 1.23
N THR A 172 8.42 -9.39 1.77
CA THR A 172 9.61 -9.09 2.58
C THR A 172 9.25 -8.24 3.79
N ALA A 173 10.04 -8.36 4.86
CA ALA A 173 9.85 -7.56 6.06
C ALA A 173 10.23 -6.08 5.83
N VAL A 174 11.28 -5.83 5.04
CA VAL A 174 11.81 -4.48 4.78
C VAL A 174 10.75 -3.53 4.24
N ASN A 175 9.92 -4.01 3.29
CA ASN A 175 8.81 -3.25 2.71
C ASN A 175 7.80 -2.76 3.75
N GLY A 176 7.53 -3.57 4.77
CA GLY A 176 6.59 -3.23 5.83
C GLY A 176 7.21 -2.43 6.98
N ILE A 177 8.53 -2.48 7.15
CA ILE A 177 9.29 -1.75 8.18
C ILE A 177 9.62 -0.34 7.69
N LEU A 178 10.32 -0.23 6.56
CA LEU A 178 10.80 1.04 6.00
C LEU A 178 9.75 1.73 5.11
N GLY A 179 8.75 0.98 4.63
CA GLY A 179 7.75 1.50 3.70
C GLY A 179 8.25 1.50 2.25
N ARG A 180 7.33 1.29 1.32
CA ARG A 180 7.49 1.55 -0.13
C ARG A 180 6.07 1.61 -0.70
N GLY A 181 5.86 2.27 -1.83
CA GLY A 181 4.55 2.76 -2.24
C GLY A 181 3.92 3.73 -1.22
N LYS A 182 2.59 3.74 -1.16
CA LYS A 182 1.83 4.44 -0.12
C LYS A 182 1.68 3.55 1.11
N ASN A 183 1.68 4.15 2.29
CA ASN A 183 1.36 3.52 3.56
C ASN A 183 0.10 4.20 4.10
N VAL A 184 -1.01 3.49 4.02
CA VAL A 184 -2.31 3.99 4.50
C VAL A 184 -2.64 3.34 5.83
N VAL A 185 -3.34 4.05 6.69
CA VAL A 185 -3.97 3.51 7.89
C VAL A 185 -5.46 3.83 7.79
N THR A 186 -6.29 2.80 7.83
CA THR A 186 -7.74 2.95 7.83
C THR A 186 -8.31 2.62 9.19
N GLU A 187 -9.28 3.43 9.61
CA GLU A 187 -9.96 3.30 10.88
C GLU A 187 -11.46 3.48 10.70
N LEU A 188 -12.24 2.74 11.49
CA LEU A 188 -13.69 2.87 11.54
C LEU A 188 -14.15 2.56 12.97
N THR A 189 -15.13 3.30 13.49
CA THR A 189 -15.77 2.96 14.76
C THR A 189 -17.22 2.54 14.52
N ILE A 190 -17.53 1.25 14.67
CA ILE A 190 -18.86 0.72 14.33
C ILE A 190 -19.70 0.59 15.61
N PRO A 191 -20.90 1.23 15.67
CA PRO A 191 -21.83 1.03 16.79
C PRO A 191 -22.34 -0.42 16.85
N ARG A 192 -22.52 -0.97 18.06
CA ARG A 192 -23.02 -2.35 18.26
C ARG A 192 -24.28 -2.66 17.45
N ARG A 193 -25.24 -1.72 17.43
CA ARG A 193 -26.50 -1.85 16.68
C ARG A 193 -26.26 -2.13 15.18
N ILE A 194 -25.23 -1.51 14.60
CA ILE A 194 -24.87 -1.68 13.19
C ILE A 194 -24.18 -3.03 12.99
N VAL A 195 -23.29 -3.44 13.91
CA VAL A 195 -22.66 -4.77 13.89
C VAL A 195 -23.71 -5.88 13.92
N GLN A 196 -24.64 -5.84 14.87
CA GLN A 196 -25.69 -6.86 14.99
C GLN A 196 -26.62 -6.85 13.78
N ARG A 197 -27.05 -5.67 13.33
CA ARG A 197 -28.02 -5.55 12.22
C ARG A 197 -27.43 -5.94 10.87
N LEU A 198 -26.22 -5.46 10.54
CA LEU A 198 -25.63 -5.60 9.21
C LEU A 198 -24.60 -6.72 9.11
N LEU A 199 -23.79 -6.93 10.14
CA LEU A 199 -22.74 -7.96 10.16
C LEU A 199 -23.21 -9.27 10.82
N LYS A 200 -24.39 -9.27 11.43
CA LYS A 200 -25.01 -10.46 12.06
C LYS A 200 -24.08 -11.11 13.10
N SER A 201 -23.39 -10.27 13.88
CA SER A 201 -22.42 -10.71 14.89
C SER A 201 -22.42 -9.74 16.09
N THR A 202 -21.49 -9.93 17.03
CA THR A 202 -21.24 -9.00 18.14
C THR A 202 -19.83 -8.39 18.03
N PRO A 203 -19.62 -7.17 18.55
CA PRO A 203 -18.28 -6.57 18.64
C PRO A 203 -17.25 -7.49 19.31
N GLU A 204 -17.64 -8.20 20.36
CA GLU A 204 -16.78 -9.13 21.12
C GLU A 204 -16.33 -10.30 20.25
N ALA A 205 -17.27 -10.97 19.58
CA ALA A 205 -16.97 -12.14 18.77
C ALA A 205 -16.03 -11.77 17.61
N ILE A 206 -16.24 -10.60 17.02
CA ILE A 206 -15.39 -10.06 15.97
C ILE A 206 -13.98 -9.74 16.49
N ALA A 207 -13.85 -9.05 17.62
CA ALA A 207 -12.55 -8.67 18.19
C ALA A 207 -11.74 -9.92 18.59
N ARG A 208 -12.42 -10.91 19.19
CA ARG A 208 -11.84 -12.21 19.51
C ARG A 208 -11.37 -12.94 18.26
N LEU A 209 -12.24 -13.09 17.25
CA LEU A 209 -11.90 -13.72 15.98
C LEU A 209 -10.72 -13.04 15.29
N ASN A 210 -10.65 -11.70 15.29
CA ASN A 210 -9.52 -10.99 14.71
C ASN A 210 -8.21 -11.34 15.41
N THR A 211 -8.22 -11.39 16.74
CA THR A 211 -7.02 -11.71 17.52
C THR A 211 -6.60 -13.17 17.30
N GLU A 212 -7.52 -14.11 17.45
CA GLU A 212 -7.24 -15.54 17.32
C GLU A 212 -6.85 -15.92 15.88
N LYS A 213 -7.59 -15.42 14.88
CA LYS A 213 -7.37 -15.77 13.47
C LYS A 213 -6.28 -14.94 12.81
N ASN A 214 -6.44 -13.61 12.80
CA ASN A 214 -5.56 -12.74 12.01
C ASN A 214 -4.22 -12.52 12.70
N LEU A 215 -4.17 -12.43 14.03
CA LEU A 215 -2.90 -12.22 14.72
C LEU A 215 -2.23 -13.54 15.08
N ILE A 216 -2.85 -14.33 15.97
CA ILE A 216 -2.24 -15.57 16.47
C ILE A 216 -2.08 -16.59 15.34
N GLY A 217 -3.15 -16.87 14.59
CA GLY A 217 -3.11 -17.81 13.46
C GLY A 217 -2.06 -17.46 12.41
N THR A 218 -1.97 -16.19 11.98
CA THR A 218 -0.94 -15.76 11.03
C THR A 218 0.47 -15.86 11.63
N THR A 219 0.64 -15.57 12.92
CA THR A 219 1.94 -15.68 13.59
C THR A 219 2.41 -17.14 13.62
N LEU A 220 1.53 -18.07 13.98
CA LEU A 220 1.82 -19.51 13.98
C LEU A 220 2.19 -20.02 12.57
N ALA A 221 1.57 -19.46 11.52
CA ALA A 221 1.87 -19.80 10.14
C ALA A 221 3.16 -19.15 9.59
N GLY A 222 3.88 -18.34 10.38
CA GLY A 222 5.08 -17.63 9.94
C GLY A 222 4.78 -16.47 8.98
N GLY A 223 3.58 -15.89 9.04
CA GLY A 223 3.16 -14.82 8.13
C GLY A 223 3.97 -13.52 8.32
N LEU A 224 4.52 -12.99 7.22
CA LEU A 224 5.32 -11.76 7.23
C LEU A 224 4.44 -10.52 7.11
N ARG A 225 4.06 -9.95 8.27
CA ARG A 225 3.25 -8.73 8.38
C ARG A 225 1.93 -8.82 7.60
N SER A 226 1.33 -10.01 7.56
CA SER A 226 0.14 -10.35 6.78
C SER A 226 -1.05 -10.75 7.67
N ALA A 227 -1.14 -10.17 8.87
CA ALA A 227 -2.17 -10.45 9.86
C ALA A 227 -3.52 -9.83 9.45
N ASN A 228 -4.11 -10.32 8.37
CA ASN A 228 -5.38 -9.88 7.82
C ASN A 228 -6.17 -11.08 7.25
N ALA A 229 -7.43 -10.85 6.88
CA ALA A 229 -8.27 -11.92 6.37
C ALA A 229 -8.14 -12.13 4.85
N HIS A 230 -8.22 -11.04 4.06
CA HIS A 230 -8.33 -11.15 2.60
C HIS A 230 -7.89 -9.87 1.85
N TYR A 231 -6.84 -9.16 2.30
CA TYR A 231 -6.36 -7.96 1.60
C TYR A 231 -6.02 -8.25 0.13
N ALA A 232 -5.44 -9.43 -0.13
CA ALA A 232 -5.11 -9.89 -1.48
C ALA A 232 -6.34 -9.91 -2.42
N ASN A 233 -7.48 -10.46 -1.98
CA ASN A 233 -8.68 -10.52 -2.84
C ASN A 233 -9.17 -9.12 -3.22
N MET A 234 -9.18 -8.20 -2.24
CA MET A 234 -9.63 -6.82 -2.47
C MET A 234 -8.72 -6.07 -3.45
N LEU A 235 -7.41 -6.13 -3.20
CA LEU A 235 -6.42 -5.41 -3.98
C LEU A 235 -6.29 -5.98 -5.38
N LEU A 236 -6.29 -7.31 -5.55
CA LEU A 236 -6.25 -7.93 -6.87
C LEU A 236 -7.45 -7.51 -7.71
N ALA A 237 -8.66 -7.60 -7.15
CA ALA A 237 -9.87 -7.25 -7.88
C ALA A 237 -9.86 -5.79 -8.31
N PHE A 238 -9.38 -4.90 -7.44
CA PHE A 238 -9.26 -3.49 -7.74
C PHE A 238 -8.13 -3.18 -8.75
N TYR A 239 -6.98 -3.86 -8.65
CA TYR A 239 -5.83 -3.68 -9.54
C TYR A 239 -6.18 -4.06 -10.97
N LEU A 240 -6.84 -5.20 -11.15
CA LEU A 240 -7.33 -5.66 -12.45
C LEU A 240 -8.34 -4.67 -13.04
N ALA A 241 -9.28 -4.17 -12.23
CA ALA A 241 -10.30 -3.23 -12.68
C ALA A 241 -9.73 -1.86 -13.09
N THR A 242 -8.58 -1.48 -12.54
CA THR A 242 -7.99 -0.13 -12.70
C THR A 242 -6.65 -0.13 -13.46
N GLY A 243 -6.26 -1.26 -14.06
CA GLY A 243 -5.05 -1.39 -14.87
C GLY A 243 -3.75 -1.22 -14.10
N GLN A 244 -3.71 -1.60 -12.81
CA GLN A 244 -2.46 -1.63 -12.05
C GLN A 244 -1.66 -2.89 -12.36
N ASP A 245 -0.38 -2.90 -11.98
CA ASP A 245 0.44 -4.11 -12.04
C ASP A 245 -0.04 -5.11 -10.96
N ALA A 246 -0.73 -6.15 -11.40
CA ALA A 246 -1.30 -7.16 -10.52
C ALA A 246 -0.23 -7.92 -9.71
N ALA A 247 1.01 -8.03 -10.19
CA ALA A 247 2.08 -8.73 -9.47
C ALA A 247 2.50 -8.00 -8.18
N ASN A 248 2.22 -6.69 -8.08
CA ASN A 248 2.47 -5.92 -6.87
C ASN A 248 1.55 -6.33 -5.70
N ILE A 249 0.60 -7.25 -5.93
CA ILE A 249 -0.25 -7.82 -4.88
C ILE A 249 0.56 -8.47 -3.75
N VAL A 250 1.71 -9.05 -4.07
CA VAL A 250 2.60 -9.71 -3.11
C VAL A 250 3.05 -8.73 -2.02
N GLU A 251 3.31 -7.48 -2.41
CA GLU A 251 3.72 -6.43 -1.48
C GLU A 251 2.51 -5.67 -0.91
N GLY A 252 1.52 -5.38 -1.75
CA GLY A 252 0.36 -4.59 -1.36
C GLY A 252 -0.56 -5.28 -0.35
N SER A 253 -0.58 -6.61 -0.35
CA SER A 253 -1.41 -7.41 0.57
C SER A 253 -0.81 -7.57 1.98
N GLN A 254 0.41 -7.08 2.21
CA GLN A 254 0.99 -7.03 3.55
C GLN A 254 0.30 -5.94 4.39
N GLY A 255 -0.36 -6.34 5.47
CA GLY A 255 -1.01 -5.44 6.40
C GLY A 255 -1.60 -6.19 7.60
N ILE A 256 -1.92 -5.45 8.64
CA ILE A 256 -2.37 -5.97 9.94
C ILE A 256 -3.73 -5.39 10.27
N THR A 257 -4.78 -6.21 10.30
CA THR A 257 -6.10 -5.80 10.78
C THR A 257 -6.15 -5.92 12.30
N GLN A 258 -6.52 -4.83 12.99
CA GLN A 258 -6.82 -4.85 14.41
C GLN A 258 -8.29 -4.52 14.66
N ALA A 259 -8.90 -5.26 15.59
CA ALA A 259 -10.26 -5.02 16.06
C ALA A 259 -10.25 -5.05 17.58
N ARG A 260 -10.82 -4.01 18.21
CA ARG A 260 -10.94 -3.91 19.67
C ARG A 260 -12.36 -3.49 20.04
N CYS A 261 -12.86 -4.03 21.14
CA CYS A 261 -14.10 -3.58 21.75
C CYS A 261 -13.77 -2.48 22.77
N ALA A 262 -14.25 -1.26 22.57
CA ALA A 262 -14.11 -0.18 23.54
C ALA A 262 -15.30 -0.25 24.52
N THR A 263 -15.03 -0.48 25.80
CA THR A 263 -16.02 -0.32 26.88
C THR A 263 -15.98 1.14 27.34
N GLY A 264 -17.14 1.81 27.41
CA GLY A 264 -17.21 3.19 27.91
C GLY A 264 -17.39 3.22 29.43
N THR A 265 -16.73 4.16 30.11
CA THR A 265 -17.11 4.63 31.46
C THR A 265 -18.12 5.78 31.30
N CYS A 266 -19.34 5.66 31.84
CA CYS A 266 -20.40 6.70 31.75
C CYS A 266 -20.31 7.68 32.95
N THR A 267 -20.32 8.99 32.69
CA THR A 267 -20.42 10.07 33.70
C THR A 267 -21.80 10.74 33.75
N SER A 268 -22.76 10.39 32.87
CA SER A 268 -24.14 10.90 32.94
C SER A 268 -25.17 9.92 32.33
N PRO A 269 -26.39 9.76 32.91
CA PRO A 269 -27.42 8.84 32.41
C PRO A 269 -28.11 9.33 31.12
N ALA A 270 -28.14 10.64 30.85
CA ALA A 270 -28.88 11.22 29.72
C ALA A 270 -28.12 11.20 28.38
N THR A 271 -26.81 10.87 28.43
CA THR A 271 -25.90 10.82 27.26
C THR A 271 -25.34 9.42 27.01
N CYS A 272 -25.93 8.39 27.61
CA CYS A 272 -25.41 7.01 27.55
C CYS A 272 -26.22 6.21 26.48
N PRO A 273 -25.87 6.25 25.17
CA PRO A 273 -26.26 5.18 24.28
C PRO A 273 -25.40 3.98 24.69
N ALA A 274 -25.87 3.20 25.64
CA ALA A 274 -25.23 1.96 26.05
C ALA A 274 -24.85 1.15 24.81
N SER A 275 -23.58 1.14 24.42
CA SER A 275 -22.97 0.06 23.65
C SER A 275 -21.52 0.35 23.37
N SER A 276 -20.68 -0.56 23.84
CA SER A 276 -19.33 -0.80 23.37
C SER A 276 -19.15 -0.52 21.86
N SER A 277 -18.19 0.33 21.49
CA SER A 277 -17.89 0.65 20.11
C SER A 277 -16.70 -0.19 19.62
N ALA A 278 -16.77 -0.74 18.40
CA ALA A 278 -15.63 -1.47 17.82
C ALA A 278 -14.72 -0.47 17.10
N ARG A 279 -13.50 -0.24 17.62
CA ARG A 279 -12.46 0.49 16.88
C ARG A 279 -11.68 -0.50 16.03
N TRP A 280 -11.72 -0.28 14.72
CA TRP A 280 -10.92 -0.98 13.74
C TRP A 280 -9.73 -0.10 13.41
N ALA A 281 -8.52 -0.64 13.47
CA ALA A 281 -7.34 0.11 13.05
C ALA A 281 -6.41 -0.73 12.19
N THR A 282 -5.97 -0.07 11.12
CA THR A 282 -4.87 -0.38 10.20
C THR A 282 -5.20 -1.33 9.05
N ALA A 283 -5.22 -0.79 7.83
CA ALA A 283 -4.84 -1.51 6.62
C ALA A 283 -3.66 -0.77 6.01
N ARG A 284 -2.43 -1.23 6.25
CA ARG A 284 -1.29 -0.81 5.43
C ARG A 284 -1.53 -1.40 4.05
N ALA A 285 -1.87 -0.54 3.09
CA ALA A 285 -2.04 -0.91 1.69
C ALA A 285 -1.21 0.04 0.83
N ARG A 286 -0.57 -0.53 -0.20
CA ARG A 286 0.27 0.20 -1.14
C ARG A 286 -0.47 0.97 -2.20
N GLY A 287 0.27 1.95 -2.71
CA GLY A 287 -0.21 3.12 -3.41
C GLY A 287 -0.80 2.92 -4.79
N TRP A 288 -1.80 3.74 -4.99
CA TRP A 288 -2.73 3.87 -6.09
C TRP A 288 -2.34 5.03 -7.02
N ARG A 289 -2.80 5.01 -8.28
CA ARG A 289 -2.84 6.21 -9.15
C ARG A 289 -4.14 6.98 -8.90
N PRO A 290 -4.14 8.32 -8.87
CA PRO A 290 -5.39 9.09 -8.80
C PRO A 290 -6.34 8.71 -9.94
N TRP A 291 -7.58 8.33 -9.59
CA TRP A 291 -8.70 7.93 -10.48
C TRP A 291 -8.96 8.87 -11.65
N ARG A 292 -8.59 10.16 -11.52
CA ARG A 292 -8.96 11.24 -12.44
C ARG A 292 -8.39 11.11 -13.85
N ARG A 293 -7.29 10.37 -14.09
CA ARG A 293 -6.63 10.37 -15.41
C ARG A 293 -6.86 9.15 -16.31
N THR A 294 -7.17 7.97 -15.77
CA THR A 294 -7.29 6.74 -16.59
C THR A 294 -8.72 6.34 -16.91
N CYS A 295 -9.69 6.57 -16.02
CA CYS A 295 -11.09 6.16 -16.22
C CYS A 295 -12.10 7.30 -16.26
N GLY A 296 -11.71 8.54 -15.93
CA GLY A 296 -12.58 9.72 -16.07
C GLY A 296 -13.11 9.89 -17.51
N GLY A 297 -12.34 9.45 -18.51
CA GLY A 297 -12.77 9.39 -19.91
C GLY A 297 -13.77 8.28 -20.23
N TRP A 298 -13.87 7.22 -19.42
CA TRP A 298 -14.83 6.13 -19.59
C TRP A 298 -16.14 6.39 -18.85
N ALA A 299 -16.09 6.95 -17.63
CA ALA A 299 -17.28 7.37 -16.89
C ALA A 299 -18.05 8.50 -17.61
N ALA A 300 -17.33 9.45 -18.22
CA ALA A 300 -17.95 10.51 -19.02
C ALA A 300 -18.57 10.02 -20.35
N ARG A 301 -18.07 8.91 -20.92
CA ARG A 301 -18.63 8.31 -22.15
C ARG A 301 -19.81 7.38 -21.86
N GLY A 302 -19.79 6.66 -20.73
CA GLY A 302 -20.92 5.81 -20.31
C GLY A 302 -22.19 6.60 -19.96
N ALA A 303 -22.05 7.84 -19.51
CA ALA A 303 -23.18 8.74 -19.23
C ALA A 303 -23.80 9.37 -20.51
N ARG A 304 -23.05 9.50 -21.60
CA ARG A 304 -23.58 10.03 -22.88
C ARG A 304 -24.30 8.99 -23.75
N ALA A 305 -24.07 7.70 -23.50
CA ALA A 305 -24.67 6.61 -24.30
C ALA A 305 -26.09 6.20 -23.85
N ARG A 306 -26.68 6.84 -22.82
CA ARG A 306 -28.07 6.60 -22.36
C ARG A 306 -28.99 7.81 -22.57
N GLY A 307 -28.71 8.64 -23.58
CA GLY A 307 -29.48 9.84 -23.90
C GLY A 307 -29.87 9.98 -25.36
N GLN A 308 -29.90 8.88 -26.13
CA GLN A 308 -30.50 8.83 -27.47
C GLN A 308 -31.13 7.45 -27.67
N ARG A 309 -32.39 7.34 -27.28
CA ARG A 309 -33.41 6.49 -27.90
C ARG A 309 -34.67 7.32 -28.00
#